data_AF-A0A535ABD5-F1
#
_entry.id   AF-A0A535ABD5-F1
#
_cell.length_a   1.000
_cell.length_b   1.000
_cell.length_c   1.000
_cell.angle_alpha   90.00
_cell.angle_beta   90.00
_cell.angle_gamma   90.00
#
_symmetry.space_group_name_H-M   'P 1'
#
loop_
_entity.id
_entity.type
_entity.pdbx_description
1 polymer ?
#
loop_
_entity_poly.entity_id
_entity_poly.type
_entity_poly.pdbx_seq_one_letter_code
_entity_poly.pdbx_strand_id
1 'polypeptide(L)'
;MAETCNGVSNTCPADGFTAGGTVCRAAAGVCDVAESCTGSSAACPNDAKSTAVCRASAGICDVPESCNGVSNSCPPDGFVAGGTTCRAAAGVCDVAETCTGSSATCPNDAKSTAVCRATA
;
A
#
# COMPACT_ATOMS: atom_id res chain seq x y z
N MET A 1 -24.39 -26.98 1.86
CA MET A 1 -25.19 -28.03 1.17
C MET A 1 -26.35 -28.37 2.09
N ALA A 2 -27.37 -29.13 1.67
CA ALA A 2 -28.46 -29.50 2.56
C ALA A 2 -28.28 -30.94 3.03
N GLU A 3 -28.23 -31.15 4.35
CA GLU A 3 -28.11 -32.48 4.95
C GLU A 3 -29.48 -33.14 5.06
N THR A 4 -29.60 -34.37 4.58
CA THR A 4 -30.82 -35.18 4.68
C THR A 4 -30.65 -36.21 5.77
N CYS A 5 -31.45 -36.13 6.83
CA CYS A 5 -31.48 -37.15 7.87
C CYS A 5 -32.21 -38.40 7.33
N ASN A 6 -31.56 -39.56 7.40
CA ASN A 6 -32.08 -40.80 6.81
C ASN A 6 -33.18 -41.49 7.66
N GLY A 7 -33.51 -40.94 8.83
CA GLY A 7 -34.53 -41.48 9.75
C GLY A 7 -34.14 -42.79 10.45
N VAL A 8 -32.89 -43.26 10.33
CA VAL A 8 -32.41 -44.53 10.90
C VAL A 8 -31.54 -44.31 12.15
N SER A 9 -31.03 -43.09 12.36
CA SER A 9 -30.15 -42.74 13.47
C SER A 9 -30.60 -41.44 14.14
N ASN A 10 -30.35 -41.32 15.45
CA ASN A 10 -30.62 -40.10 16.22
C ASN A 10 -29.66 -38.94 15.90
N THR A 11 -28.65 -39.17 15.05
CA THR A 11 -27.69 -38.16 14.59
C THR A 11 -27.84 -37.91 13.10
N CYS A 12 -28.02 -36.66 12.70
CA CYS A 12 -27.92 -36.25 11.30
C CYS A 12 -26.43 -36.10 10.90
N PRO A 13 -26.08 -36.18 9.60
CA PRO A 13 -24.72 -35.91 9.13
C PRO A 13 -24.26 -34.51 9.59
N ALA A 14 -22.96 -34.34 9.82
CA ALA A 14 -22.39 -33.02 10.10
C ALA A 14 -22.57 -32.08 8.89
N ASP A 15 -22.74 -30.78 9.16
CA ASP A 15 -22.95 -29.77 8.12
C ASP A 15 -21.84 -29.80 7.06
N GLY A 16 -22.24 -29.78 5.79
CA GLY A 16 -21.30 -29.72 4.67
C GLY A 16 -20.80 -28.29 4.40
N PHE A 17 -19.57 -27.97 4.80
CA PHE A 17 -18.89 -26.70 4.49
C PHE A 17 -18.07 -26.77 3.19
N THR A 18 -17.96 -25.65 2.49
CA THR A 18 -17.04 -25.50 1.35
C THR A 18 -15.60 -25.73 1.80
N ALA A 19 -14.80 -26.39 0.97
CA ALA A 19 -13.41 -26.70 1.28
C ALA A 19 -12.60 -25.46 1.72
N GLY A 20 -11.73 -25.67 2.72
CA GLY A 20 -10.79 -24.65 3.17
C GLY A 20 -9.92 -24.12 2.02
N GLY A 21 -9.62 -22.83 2.01
CA GLY A 21 -8.85 -22.18 0.94
C GLY A 21 -9.69 -21.72 -0.26
N THR A 22 -10.99 -22.06 -0.32
CA THR A 22 -11.89 -21.50 -1.34
C THR A 22 -12.16 -20.04 -1.04
N VAL A 23 -11.87 -19.13 -1.99
CA VAL A 23 -12.16 -17.69 -1.82
C VAL A 23 -13.66 -17.48 -1.69
N CYS A 24 -14.10 -16.98 -0.53
CA CYS A 24 -15.50 -16.65 -0.27
C CYS A 24 -15.77 -15.15 -0.34
N ARG A 25 -14.72 -14.31 -0.28
CA ARG A 25 -14.79 -12.90 -0.63
C ARG A 25 -13.51 -12.49 -1.35
N ALA A 26 -13.66 -11.91 -2.54
CA ALA A 26 -12.53 -11.37 -3.29
C ALA A 26 -12.10 -10.02 -2.68
N ALA A 27 -10.82 -9.68 -2.83
CA ALA A 27 -10.31 -8.36 -2.49
C ALA A 27 -10.97 -7.28 -3.37
N ALA A 28 -11.44 -6.22 -2.75
CA ALA A 28 -12.08 -5.07 -3.38
C ALA A 28 -11.13 -3.87 -3.61
N GLY A 29 -9.83 -4.03 -3.35
CA GLY A 29 -8.82 -3.00 -3.59
C GLY A 29 -7.42 -3.45 -3.18
N VAL A 30 -6.42 -2.63 -3.47
CA VAL A 30 -4.99 -2.95 -3.20
C VAL A 30 -4.67 -3.12 -1.71
N CYS A 31 -5.50 -2.55 -0.83
CA CYS A 31 -5.37 -2.68 0.61
C CYS A 31 -6.38 -3.66 1.24
N ASP A 32 -7.18 -4.34 0.42
CA ASP A 32 -8.14 -5.34 0.87
C ASP A 32 -7.57 -6.76 0.71
N VAL A 33 -7.77 -7.61 1.71
CA VAL A 33 -7.33 -9.00 1.67
C VAL A 33 -8.51 -9.86 1.23
N ALA A 34 -8.26 -10.83 0.34
CA ALA A 34 -9.27 -11.81 -0.02
C ALA A 34 -9.39 -12.88 1.07
N GLU A 35 -10.62 -13.23 1.45
CA GLU A 35 -10.88 -14.23 2.47
C GLU A 35 -11.20 -15.56 1.85
N SER A 36 -10.62 -16.56 2.47
CA SER A 36 -10.84 -17.95 2.12
C SER A 36 -11.64 -18.63 3.22
N CYS A 37 -12.58 -19.48 2.82
CA CYS A 37 -13.28 -20.38 3.71
C CYS A 37 -12.29 -21.14 4.59
N THR A 38 -12.64 -21.35 5.85
CA THR A 38 -11.84 -22.19 6.76
C THR A 38 -12.09 -23.68 6.53
N GLY A 39 -13.20 -24.04 5.88
CA GLY A 39 -13.65 -25.44 5.78
C GLY A 39 -14.44 -25.94 6.99
N SER A 40 -14.69 -25.09 7.98
CA SER A 40 -15.39 -25.47 9.24
C SER A 40 -16.48 -24.47 9.65
N SER A 41 -16.81 -23.51 8.78
CA SER A 41 -17.81 -22.46 9.03
C SER A 41 -18.57 -22.17 7.74
N ALA A 42 -19.87 -21.88 7.87
CA ALA A 42 -20.70 -21.40 6.77
C ALA A 42 -20.43 -19.93 6.41
N ALA A 43 -19.96 -19.14 7.39
CA ALA A 43 -19.57 -17.76 7.17
C ALA A 43 -18.11 -17.65 6.74
N CYS A 44 -17.87 -16.73 5.81
CA CYS A 44 -16.53 -16.27 5.45
C CYS A 44 -15.87 -15.58 6.67
N PRO A 45 -14.54 -15.65 6.84
CA PRO A 45 -13.84 -14.91 7.87
C PRO A 45 -14.14 -13.40 7.85
N ASN A 46 -13.82 -12.74 8.96
CA ASN A 46 -13.93 -11.29 9.10
C ASN A 46 -13.18 -10.59 7.97
N ASP A 47 -13.72 -9.45 7.53
CA ASP A 47 -13.05 -8.60 6.55
C ASP A 47 -11.73 -8.05 7.09
N ALA A 48 -10.62 -8.50 6.50
CA ALA A 48 -9.28 -8.08 6.84
C ALA A 48 -8.71 -7.11 5.81
N LYS A 49 -8.04 -6.06 6.30
CA LYS A 49 -7.27 -5.12 5.47
C LYS A 49 -5.79 -5.31 5.69
N SER A 50 -5.03 -4.98 4.65
CA SER A 50 -3.56 -4.99 4.69
C SER A 50 -3.02 -3.80 5.48
N THR A 51 -1.80 -3.94 5.99
CA THR A 51 -0.95 -2.86 6.51
C THR A 51 0.36 -2.73 5.71
N ALA A 52 0.47 -3.45 4.60
CA ALA A 52 1.65 -3.44 3.75
C ALA A 52 1.75 -2.13 2.93
N VAL A 53 2.95 -1.89 2.40
CA VAL A 53 3.19 -0.83 1.40
C VAL A 53 2.35 -1.12 0.17
N CYS A 54 1.46 -0.20 -0.18
CA CYS A 54 0.60 -0.28 -1.37
C CYS A 54 1.11 0.56 -2.53
N ARG A 55 1.99 1.54 -2.26
CA ARG A 55 2.75 2.26 -3.28
C ARG A 55 4.18 2.50 -2.80
N ALA A 56 5.15 2.06 -3.59
CA ALA A 56 6.55 2.37 -3.34
C ALA A 56 6.86 3.80 -3.78
N SER A 57 7.85 4.42 -3.13
CA SER A 57 8.39 5.72 -3.54
C SER A 57 8.97 5.64 -4.96
N ALA A 58 8.58 6.60 -5.81
CA ALA A 58 9.03 6.72 -7.20
C ALA A 58 10.26 7.64 -7.36
N GLY A 59 10.76 8.25 -6.27
CA GLY A 59 11.95 9.10 -6.31
C GLY A 59 12.33 9.70 -4.96
N ILE A 60 13.45 10.42 -4.94
CA ILE A 60 14.02 10.98 -3.69
C ILE A 60 13.09 11.99 -2.98
N CYS A 61 12.12 12.56 -3.71
CA CYS A 61 11.15 13.52 -3.17
C CYS A 61 9.77 12.90 -2.94
N ASP A 62 9.68 11.57 -2.91
CA ASP A 62 8.45 10.81 -2.79
C ASP A 62 8.44 9.91 -1.55
N VAL A 63 7.31 9.81 -0.86
CA VAL A 63 7.15 9.03 0.37
C VAL A 63 6.34 7.77 0.05
N PRO A 64 6.76 6.55 0.41
CA PRO A 64 5.93 5.37 0.16
C PRO A 64 4.63 5.40 0.98
N GLU A 65 3.51 4.94 0.41
CA GLU A 65 2.27 4.75 1.15
C GLU A 65 2.06 3.31 1.58
N SER A 66 1.54 3.17 2.81
CA SER A 66 1.11 1.91 3.38
C SER A 66 -0.38 1.92 3.67
N CYS A 67 -1.01 0.76 3.48
CA CYS A 67 -2.38 0.54 3.87
C CYS A 67 -2.56 0.80 5.37
N ASN A 68 -3.70 1.38 5.76
CA ASN A 68 -3.95 1.77 7.15
C ASN A 68 -4.63 0.66 7.98
N GLY A 69 -4.84 -0.53 7.43
CA GLY A 69 -5.57 -1.61 8.09
C GLY A 69 -7.09 -1.39 8.19
N VAL A 70 -7.65 -0.42 7.45
CA VAL A 70 -9.09 -0.08 7.52
C VAL A 70 -9.71 0.15 6.13
N SER A 71 -9.03 0.85 5.23
CA SER A 71 -9.51 1.15 3.88
C SER A 71 -9.14 0.06 2.86
N ASN A 72 -9.99 -0.13 1.84
CA ASN A 72 -9.69 -0.95 0.67
C ASN A 72 -8.68 -0.29 -0.27
N SER A 73 -8.57 1.05 -0.20
CA SER A 73 -7.70 1.84 -1.04
C SER A 73 -6.39 2.20 -0.34
N CYS A 74 -5.33 2.33 -1.12
CA CYS A 74 -4.10 3.00 -0.68
C CYS A 74 -4.41 4.46 -0.32
N PRO A 75 -3.75 5.06 0.69
CA PRO A 75 -3.86 6.49 0.91
C PRO A 75 -3.38 7.29 -0.32
N PRO A 76 -3.76 8.58 -0.42
CA PRO A 76 -3.29 9.45 -1.49
C PRO A 76 -1.77 9.56 -1.53
N ASP A 77 -1.23 9.78 -2.73
CA ASP A 77 0.21 9.96 -3.01
C ASP A 77 0.79 11.14 -2.23
N GLY A 78 1.75 10.86 -1.35
CA GLY A 78 2.41 11.80 -0.48
C GLY A 78 3.84 12.12 -0.94
N PHE A 79 4.17 13.41 -0.98
CA PHE A 79 5.52 13.86 -1.33
C PHE A 79 6.30 14.35 -0.11
N VAL A 80 7.62 14.28 -0.21
CA VAL A 80 8.53 14.89 0.75
C VAL A 80 8.25 16.39 0.80
N ALA A 81 8.22 16.97 2.01
CA ALA A 81 7.87 18.36 2.23
C ALA A 81 8.68 19.32 1.35
N GLY A 82 7.99 20.32 0.80
CA GLY A 82 8.59 21.40 0.02
C GLY A 82 9.74 22.08 0.77
N GLY A 83 10.85 22.34 0.07
CA GLY A 83 12.05 22.94 0.68
C GLY A 83 13.03 21.93 1.28
N THR A 84 12.70 20.63 1.32
CA THR A 84 13.66 19.59 1.72
C THR A 84 14.73 19.40 0.65
N THR A 85 16.01 19.59 0.96
CA THR A 85 17.11 19.42 0.00
C THR A 85 17.18 17.99 -0.53
N CYS A 86 17.03 17.84 -1.85
CA CYS A 86 17.15 16.57 -2.56
C CYS A 86 18.43 16.44 -3.38
N ARG A 87 19.09 17.56 -3.68
CA ARG A 87 20.47 17.56 -4.19
C ARG A 87 21.23 18.72 -3.56
N ALA A 88 22.40 18.41 -3.01
CA ALA A 88 23.29 19.43 -2.47
C ALA A 88 24.01 20.16 -3.61
N ALA A 89 24.37 21.42 -3.37
CA ALA A 89 25.23 22.17 -4.27
C ALA A 89 26.63 21.54 -4.36
N ALA A 90 27.13 21.34 -5.57
CA ALA A 90 28.43 20.81 -5.94
C ALA A 90 29.42 21.91 -6.34
N GLY A 91 29.39 23.05 -5.65
CA GLY A 91 30.37 24.13 -5.82
C GLY A 91 29.77 25.52 -5.74
N VAL A 92 30.62 26.54 -5.84
CA VAL A 92 30.23 27.96 -5.71
C VAL A 92 29.29 28.45 -6.81
N CYS A 93 29.25 27.75 -7.95
CA CYS A 93 28.37 28.04 -9.09
C CYS A 93 27.11 27.16 -9.10
N ASP A 94 26.93 26.29 -8.11
CA ASP A 94 25.85 25.32 -8.07
C ASP A 94 24.82 25.69 -7.02
N VAL A 95 23.54 25.50 -7.32
CA VAL A 95 22.45 25.70 -6.37
C VAL A 95 22.01 24.35 -5.85
N ALA A 96 21.64 24.28 -4.58
CA ALA A 96 21.01 23.09 -4.02
C ALA A 96 19.52 23.05 -4.38
N GLU A 97 19.03 21.90 -4.77
CA GLU A 97 17.64 21.69 -5.16
C GLU A 97 16.89 21.11 -4.00
N THR A 98 15.65 21.57 -3.92
CA THR A 98 14.71 21.14 -2.90
C THR A 98 13.51 20.49 -3.56
N CYS A 99 12.95 19.51 -2.86
CA CYS A 99 11.67 18.93 -3.23
C CYS A 99 10.62 20.03 -3.31
N THR A 100 9.70 19.90 -4.27
CA THR A 100 8.64 20.89 -4.47
C THR A 100 7.46 20.69 -3.51
N GLY A 101 7.38 19.53 -2.83
CA GLY A 101 6.20 19.11 -2.09
C GLY A 101 5.08 18.53 -2.96
N SER A 102 5.34 18.32 -4.25
CA SER A 102 4.33 17.93 -5.24
C SER A 102 4.86 17.06 -6.38
N SER A 103 6.13 16.68 -6.33
CA SER A 103 6.83 15.90 -7.36
C SER A 103 7.69 14.84 -6.70
N ALA A 104 7.68 13.64 -7.28
CA ALA A 104 8.51 12.53 -6.82
C ALA A 104 10.00 12.73 -7.09
N THR A 105 10.33 13.51 -8.13
CA THR A 105 11.71 13.77 -8.53
C THR A 105 12.19 15.12 -8.00
N CYS A 106 13.49 15.18 -7.69
CA CYS A 106 14.18 16.44 -7.46
C CYS A 106 14.15 17.30 -8.75
N PRO A 107 13.99 18.63 -8.65
CA PRO A 107 14.12 19.52 -9.81
C PRO A 107 15.45 19.36 -10.55
N ASN A 108 15.46 19.78 -11.82
CA ASN A 108 16.67 19.79 -12.66
C ASN A 108 17.77 20.65 -12.04
N ASP A 109 19.01 20.32 -12.38
CA ASP A 109 20.19 21.02 -11.91
C ASP A 109 20.21 22.50 -12.32
N ALA A 110 20.11 23.38 -11.32
CA ALA A 110 20.15 24.81 -11.47
C ALA A 110 21.53 25.37 -11.09
N LYS A 111 22.13 26.10 -12.02
CA LYS A 111 23.36 26.85 -11.74
C LYS A 111 23.03 28.27 -11.29
N SER A 112 23.86 28.78 -10.40
CA SER A 112 23.75 30.16 -9.93
C SER A 112 24.01 31.11 -11.11
N THR A 113 23.16 32.14 -11.23
CA THR A 113 23.35 33.25 -12.17
C THR A 113 24.17 34.40 -11.56
N ALA A 114 24.54 34.30 -10.28
CA ALA A 114 25.38 35.26 -9.60
C ALA A 114 26.86 35.11 -10.00
N VAL A 115 27.68 36.08 -9.62
CA VAL A 115 29.14 35.98 -9.80
C VAL A 115 29.68 34.89 -8.86
N CYS A 116 30.02 33.75 -9.43
CA CYS A 116 30.48 32.58 -8.69
C CYS A 116 32.00 32.42 -8.87
N ARG A 117 32.76 33.03 -7.96
CA ARG A 117 34.23 32.97 -7.95
C ARG A 117 34.68 32.17 -6.74
N ALA A 118 35.47 31.11 -6.97
CA ALA A 118 36.23 30.50 -5.90
C ALA A 118 37.28 31.51 -5.47
N THR A 119 37.17 32.05 -4.26
CA THR A 119 38.24 32.88 -3.69
C THR A 119 39.47 32.00 -3.54
N ALA A 120 40.57 32.43 -4.15
CA ALA A 120 41.88 31.78 -4.09
C ALA A 120 42.49 31.90 -2.69
#